data_AF-A0A7R9WJE3-F1
#
_entry.id   AF-A0A7R9WJE3-F1
#
_cell.length_a   1.000
_cell.length_b   1.000
_cell.length_c   1.000
_cell.angle_alpha   90.00
_cell.angle_beta   90.00
_cell.angle_gamma   90.00
#
_symmetry.space_group_name_H-M   'P 1'
#
loop_
_entity.id
_entity.type
_entity.pdbx_description
1 polymer ?
#
loop_
_entity_poly.entity_id
_entity_poly.type
_entity_poly.pdbx_seq_one_letter_code
_entity_poly.pdbx_strand_id
1 'polypeptide(L)'
;RYTMYHLLVYSAMPDTKPILVNRRYSDFQWLYRCLLAERMGAIVPIIPHVQALTQESRFSDELVSFRRKSCEAWVDRIISHPELRSSPSLAAFLKCDDEQFAAAKR
;
A
#
# COMPACT_ATOMS: atom_id res chain seq x y z
N ARG A 1 7.74 -10.72 -14.51
CA ARG A 1 7.53 -9.26 -14.63
C ARG A 1 6.56 -8.82 -13.54
N TYR A 2 6.85 -7.73 -12.82
CA TYR A 2 5.95 -7.13 -11.83
C TYR A 2 5.90 -5.63 -12.06
N THR A 3 4.81 -4.99 -11.65
CA THR A 3 4.68 -3.53 -11.66
C THR A 3 5.08 -3.01 -10.29
N MET A 4 6.04 -2.08 -10.27
CA MET A 4 6.43 -1.35 -9.07
C MET A 4 5.67 -0.02 -9.01
N TYR A 5 5.18 0.33 -7.83
CA TYR A 5 4.52 1.60 -7.55
C TYR A 5 5.45 2.47 -6.71
N HIS A 6 5.74 3.66 -7.20
CA HIS A 6 6.48 4.68 -6.47
C HIS A 6 5.47 5.50 -5.66
N LEU A 7 5.51 5.37 -4.33
CA LEU A 7 4.67 6.14 -3.43
C LEU A 7 5.46 7.34 -2.93
N LEU A 8 4.92 8.53 -3.15
CA LEU A 8 5.47 9.77 -2.63
C LEU A 8 4.67 10.17 -1.38
N VAL A 9 5.26 9.96 -0.21
CA VAL A 9 4.61 10.15 1.08
C VAL A 9 4.97 11.53 1.63
N TYR A 10 3.95 12.36 1.83
CA TYR A 10 4.09 13.67 2.44
C TYR A 10 3.80 13.60 3.94
N SER A 11 4.62 14.29 4.72
CA SER A 11 4.38 14.47 6.15
C SER A 11 3.53 15.73 6.37
N ALA A 12 2.71 15.72 7.43
CA ALA A 12 1.98 16.91 7.85
C ALA A 12 2.89 17.98 8.49
N MET A 13 4.16 17.65 8.77
CA MET A 13 5.12 18.57 9.35
C MET A 13 5.78 19.44 8.27
N PRO A 14 5.80 20.78 8.41
CA PRO A 14 6.13 21.71 7.33
C PRO A 14 7.59 21.67 6.84
N ASP A 15 8.50 21.04 7.58
CA ASP A 15 9.94 20.96 7.24
C ASP A 15 10.41 19.54 6.89
N THR A 16 9.48 18.60 6.72
CA THR A 16 9.84 17.21 6.39
C THR A 16 9.80 17.00 4.88
N LYS A 17 10.94 16.59 4.32
CA LYS A 17 11.03 16.21 2.90
C LYS A 17 10.11 15.00 2.62
N PRO A 18 9.44 14.98 1.45
CA PRO A 18 8.63 13.83 1.08
C PRO A 18 9.50 12.58 0.92
N ILE A 19 8.97 11.44 1.35
CA ILE A 19 9.67 10.16 1.32
C ILE A 19 9.20 9.40 0.08
N LEU A 20 10.14 8.90 -0.72
CA LEU A 20 9.84 8.04 -1.85
C LEU A 20 10.04 6.57 -1.44
N VAL A 21 8.99 5.76 -1.54
CA VAL A 21 9.06 4.31 -1.25
C VAL A 21 8.55 3.48 -2.42
N ASN A 22 9.15 2.31 -2.63
CA ASN A 22 8.80 1.40 -3.72
C ASN A 22 7.95 0.26 -3.19
N ARG A 23 6.73 0.10 -3.71
CA ARG A 23 5.81 -0.98 -3.28
C ARG A 23 5.25 -1.71 -4.50
N ARG A 24 5.10 -3.03 -4.40
CA ARG A 24 4.40 -3.85 -5.40
C ARG A 24 3.02 -4.19 -4.89
N TYR A 25 2.11 -4.58 -5.77
CA TYR A 25 0.75 -4.95 -5.35
C TYR A 25 0.70 -6.02 -4.25
N SER A 26 1.61 -6.99 -4.28
CA SER A 26 1.74 -8.01 -3.23
C SER A 26 2.05 -7.41 -1.86
N ASP A 27 2.72 -6.28 -1.81
CA ASP A 27 3.05 -5.58 -0.57
C ASP A 27 1.79 -4.89 0.02
N PHE A 28 0.86 -4.43 -0.82
CA PHE A 28 -0.46 -3.97 -0.37
C PHE A 28 -1.26 -5.14 0.23
N GLN A 29 -1.25 -6.30 -0.42
CA GLN A 29 -1.91 -7.51 0.09
C GLN A 29 -1.31 -8.00 1.41
N TRP A 30 0.00 -7.84 1.60
CA TRP A 30 0.66 -8.07 2.88
C TRP A 30 0.13 -7.09 3.94
N LEU A 31 0.14 -5.78 3.64
CA LEU A 31 -0.33 -4.76 4.57
C LEU A 31 -1.78 -5.00 5.00
N TYR A 32 -2.67 -5.33 4.05
CA TYR A 32 -4.07 -5.64 4.36
C TYR A 32 -4.21 -6.80 5.36
N ARG A 33 -3.44 -7.87 5.19
CA ARG A 33 -3.43 -9.00 6.14
C ARG A 33 -2.89 -8.59 7.51
N CYS A 34 -1.82 -7.79 7.55
CA CYS A 34 -1.28 -7.26 8.78
C CYS A 34 -2.27 -6.35 9.51
N LEU A 35 -2.98 -5.47 8.80
CA LEU A 35 -4.00 -4.60 9.39
C LEU A 35 -5.15 -5.40 10.01
N LEU A 36 -5.60 -6.46 9.33
CA LEU A 36 -6.62 -7.37 9.88
C LEU A 36 -6.16 -8.08 11.15
N ALA A 37 -4.87 -8.43 11.24
CA ALA A 37 -4.30 -9.09 12.40
C ALA A 37 -4.01 -8.12 13.56
N GLU A 38 -3.46 -6.94 13.28
CA GLU A 38 -3.05 -5.94 14.28
C GLU A 38 -4.21 -5.12 14.84
N ARG A 39 -5.32 -5.02 14.11
CA ARG A 39 -6.50 -4.23 14.47
C ARG A 39 -7.76 -5.09 14.34
N MET A 40 -7.83 -6.12 15.19
CA MET A 40 -8.99 -7.00 15.27
C MET A 40 -10.26 -6.19 15.59
N GLY A 41 -11.30 -6.33 14.77
CA GLY A 41 -12.56 -5.58 14.91
C GLY A 41 -12.60 -4.26 14.14
N ALA A 42 -11.47 -3.76 13.64
CA ALA A 42 -11.46 -2.59 12.77
C ALA A 42 -11.95 -2.95 11.36
N ILE A 43 -12.71 -2.05 10.74
CA ILE A 43 -13.16 -2.23 9.36
C ILE A 43 -12.01 -1.84 8.43
N VAL A 44 -11.23 -2.84 8.00
CA VAL A 44 -10.17 -2.63 7.01
C VAL A 44 -10.79 -2.55 5.61
N PRO A 45 -10.61 -1.44 4.87
CA PRO A 45 -11.12 -1.33 3.50
C PRO A 45 -10.58 -2.46 2.62
N ILE A 46 -11.43 -3.01 1.75
CA ILE A 46 -11.02 -4.05 0.79
C ILE A 46 -10.07 -3.44 -0.25
N ILE A 47 -8.94 -4.09 -0.50
CA ILE A 47 -8.07 -3.71 -1.62
C ILE A 47 -8.85 -3.94 -2.92
N PRO A 48 -9.00 -2.93 -3.79
CA PRO A 48 -9.65 -3.13 -5.07
C PRO A 48 -8.89 -4.20 -5.87
N HIS A 49 -9.60 -5.24 -6.28
CA HIS A 49 -9.06 -6.34 -7.06
C HIS A 49 -9.64 -6.28 -8.47
N VAL A 50 -8.81 -6.01 -9.47
CA VAL A 50 -9.16 -6.27 -10.86
C VAL A 50 -8.58 -7.63 -11.22
N GLN A 51 -9.47 -8.57 -11.51
CA GLN A 51 -9.10 -9.92 -11.92
C GLN A 51 -8.57 -9.85 -13.35
N ALA A 52 -7.26 -9.99 -13.51
CA ALA A 52 -6.66 -10.06 -14.83
C ALA A 52 -6.97 -11.44 -15.44
N LEU A 53 -7.79 -11.46 -16.48
CA LEU A 53 -8.26 -12.69 -17.12
C LEU A 53 -7.15 -13.45 -17.89
N THR A 54 -6.08 -12.77 -18.30
CA THR A 54 -4.92 -13.39 -18.98
C THR A 54 -3.58 -12.83 -18.47
N GLN A 55 -2.47 -13.52 -18.76
CA GLN A 55 -1.11 -13.09 -18.36
C GLN A 55 -0.68 -11.78 -19.04
N GLU A 56 -1.23 -11.49 -20.22
CA GLU A 56 -1.04 -10.25 -20.97
C GLU A 56 -1.90 -9.12 -20.41
N SER A 57 -3.17 -9.40 -20.03
CA SER A 57 -4.07 -8.37 -19.52
C SER A 57 -3.64 -7.80 -18.17
N ARG A 58 -2.85 -8.55 -17.38
CA ARG A 58 -2.28 -8.10 -16.09
C ARG A 58 -1.37 -6.86 -16.21
N PHE A 59 -0.84 -6.63 -17.41
CA PHE A 59 0.08 -5.55 -17.71
C PHE A 59 -0.49 -4.56 -18.72
N SER A 60 -1.80 -4.63 -19.04
CA SER A 60 -2.41 -3.59 -19.84
C SER A 60 -2.32 -2.24 -19.11
N ASP A 61 -2.03 -1.18 -19.86
CA ASP A 61 -1.89 0.16 -19.28
C ASP A 61 -3.19 0.61 -18.58
N GLU A 62 -4.34 0.17 -19.09
CA GLU A 62 -5.64 0.40 -18.47
C GLU A 62 -5.72 -0.25 -17.07
N LEU A 63 -5.36 -1.54 -16.95
CA LEU A 63 -5.39 -2.26 -15.67
C LEU A 63 -4.34 -1.71 -14.69
N VAL A 64 -3.14 -1.35 -15.17
CA VAL A 64 -2.11 -0.71 -14.35
C VAL A 64 -2.58 0.65 -13.83
N SER A 65 -3.20 1.46 -14.69
CA SER A 65 -3.71 2.78 -14.32
C SER A 65 -4.89 2.71 -13.34
N PHE A 66 -5.82 1.79 -13.56
CA PHE A 66 -6.93 1.54 -12.66
C PHE A 66 -6.42 1.08 -11.29
N ARG A 67 -5.48 0.13 -11.27
CA ARG A 67 -4.87 -0.36 -10.02
C ARG A 67 -4.14 0.75 -9.28
N ARG A 68 -3.42 1.62 -9.99
CA ARG A 68 -2.74 2.77 -9.38
C ARG A 68 -3.72 3.67 -8.63
N LYS A 69 -4.78 4.14 -9.31
CA LYS A 69 -5.82 5.00 -8.71
C LYS A 69 -6.53 4.31 -7.55
N SER A 70 -6.81 3.02 -7.72
CA SER A 70 -7.46 2.19 -6.71
C SER A 70 -6.59 1.99 -5.46
N CYS A 71 -5.31 1.71 -5.64
CA CYS A 71 -4.35 1.55 -4.55
C CYS A 71 -4.09 2.87 -3.82
N GLU A 72 -3.99 3.98 -4.55
CA GLU A 72 -3.88 5.33 -3.99
C GLU A 72 -5.08 5.64 -3.08
N ALA A 73 -6.30 5.53 -3.60
CA ALA A 73 -7.52 5.75 -2.82
C ALA A 73 -7.65 4.79 -1.61
N TRP A 74 -7.13 3.56 -1.73
CA TRP A 74 -7.13 2.60 -0.62
C TRP A 74 -6.14 3.01 0.48
N VAL A 75 -4.94 3.45 0.13
CA VAL A 75 -3.94 3.96 1.08
C VAL A 75 -4.47 5.20 1.80
N ASP A 76 -5.07 6.14 1.07
CA ASP A 76 -5.64 7.37 1.66
C ASP A 76 -6.72 7.07 2.71
N ARG A 77 -7.58 6.08 2.44
CA ARG A 77 -8.61 5.63 3.38
C ARG A 77 -8.00 5.06 4.66
N ILE A 78 -6.93 4.29 4.54
CA ILE A 78 -6.27 3.66 5.69
C ILE A 78 -5.52 4.70 6.53
N ILE A 79 -4.80 5.63 5.88
CA ILE A 79 -4.09 6.71 6.58
C ILE A 79 -5.08 7.62 7.33
N SER A 80 -6.26 7.84 6.77
CA SER A 80 -7.32 8.65 7.39
C SER A 80 -8.06 7.92 8.51
N HIS A 81 -7.94 6.59 8.60
CA HIS A 81 -8.67 5.79 9.59
C HIS A 81 -8.01 5.85 10.98
N PRO A 82 -8.70 6.32 12.04
CA PRO A 82 -8.10 6.55 13.36
C PRO A 82 -7.41 5.31 13.97
N GLU A 83 -8.00 4.13 13.78
CA GLU A 83 -7.47 2.87 14.34
C GLU A 83 -6.34 2.27 13.49
N LEU A 84 -6.40 2.44 12.15
CA LEU A 84 -5.43 1.82 11.24
C LEU A 84 -4.19 2.69 11.08
N ARG A 85 -4.31 4.02 11.20
CA ARG A 85 -3.19 4.97 11.02
C ARG A 85 -2.04 4.73 12.00
N SER A 86 -2.32 4.14 13.17
CA SER A 86 -1.34 3.84 14.21
C SER A 86 -0.71 2.45 14.07
N SER A 87 -1.04 1.71 13.00
CA SER A 87 -0.48 0.38 12.74
C SER A 87 1.03 0.46 12.49
N PRO A 88 1.85 -0.36 13.19
CA PRO A 88 3.27 -0.48 12.87
C PRO A 88 3.51 -0.97 11.44
N SER A 89 2.68 -1.90 10.94
CA SER A 89 2.77 -2.36 9.54
C SER A 89 2.51 -1.24 8.53
N LEU A 90 1.55 -0.34 8.79
CA LEU A 90 1.33 0.84 7.94
C LEU A 90 2.52 1.79 7.97
N ALA A 91 3.08 2.03 9.16
CA ALA A 91 4.27 2.88 9.29
C ALA A 91 5.46 2.31 8.51
N ALA A 92 5.69 0.99 8.60
CA ALA A 92 6.72 0.30 7.83
C ALA A 92 6.44 0.41 6.32
N PHE A 93 5.19 0.22 5.90
CA PHE A 93 4.81 0.34 4.50
C PHE A 93 5.08 1.73 3.92
N LEU A 94 4.85 2.81 4.68
CA LEU A 94 4.97 4.18 4.18
C LEU A 94 6.36 4.81 4.37
N LYS A 95 7.15 4.36 5.35
CA LYS A 95 8.37 5.05 5.77
C LYS A 95 9.66 4.25 5.58
N CYS A 96 9.59 2.92 5.60
CA CYS A 96 10.78 2.08 5.47
C CYS A 96 11.30 2.06 4.03
N ASP A 97 12.62 2.00 3.88
CA ASP A 97 13.23 1.63 2.61
C ASP A 97 12.95 0.16 2.26
N ASP A 98 13.44 -0.27 1.10
CA ASP A 98 13.14 -1.61 0.57
C ASP A 98 13.75 -2.74 1.45
N GLU A 99 14.89 -2.49 2.10
CA GLU A 99 15.57 -3.47 2.97
C GLU A 99 14.87 -3.59 4.33
N GLN A 100 14.58 -2.46 4.96
CA GLN A 100 13.82 -2.36 6.20
C GLN A 100 12.42 -2.95 6.02
N PHE A 101 11.76 -2.66 4.90
CA PHE A 101 10.45 -3.22 4.60
C PHE A 101 10.51 -4.72 4.32
N ALA A 102 11.57 -5.22 3.69
CA ALA A 102 11.77 -6.66 3.54
C ALA A 102 11.97 -7.36 4.90
N ALA A 103 12.65 -6.72 5.84
CA ALA A 103 12.80 -7.23 7.21
C ALA A 103 11.46 -7.24 7.96
N ALA A 104 10.62 -6.20 7.80
CA ALA A 104 9.30 -6.13 8.43
C ALA A 104 8.30 -7.19 7.92
N LYS A 105 8.57 -7.79 6.75
CA LYS A 105 7.75 -8.87 6.15
C LYS A 105 8.13 -10.28 6.62
N ARG A 106 9.26 -10.44 7.31
CA ARG A 106 9.75 -11.74 7.83
C ARG A 106 9.05 -12.08 9.13
#